data_AF-A0A6I2GJD0-F1
#
_entry.id   AF-A0A6I2GJD0-F1
#
_cell.length_a   1.000
_cell.length_b   1.000
_cell.length_c   1.000
_cell.angle_alpha   90.00
_cell.angle_beta   90.00
_cell.angle_gamma   90.00
#
_symmetry.space_group_name_H-M   'P 1'
#
loop_
_entity.id
_entity.type
_entity.pdbx_description
1 polymer ?
#
loop_
_entity_poly.entity_id
_entity_poly.type
_entity_poly.pdbx_seq_one_letter_code
_entity_poly.pdbx_strand_id
1 'polypeptide(L)'
;MTTWEMLLRLGAGVGFGAVIGFERQYRARMAGLRTNALVAAGATLFVLLSAHGFNGADADPTRVAAQIVSGIGFLGAGVILRDGFNIRGLNTAATLWCAAAVGSLAGAGMYSTAAAGTVAVVVVNTALRTAARAVDRTDDSADEALYAFTASTDDAHEAAVRSLLVQSLARTDFRLVSISSHNVEPDRVQVRAELTGDRRDDRQMESAVSRLSLEPSVTSVGWRTVPQPEVQA
;
A
#
# COMPACT_ATOMS: atom_id res chain seq x y z
N MET A 1 4.21 4.84 -46.54
CA MET A 1 3.31 5.25 -45.44
C MET A 1 3.14 6.76 -45.52
N THR A 2 1.92 7.27 -45.44
CA THR A 2 1.66 8.71 -45.48
C THR A 2 1.94 9.35 -44.12
N THR A 3 2.28 10.64 -44.09
CA THR A 3 2.46 11.39 -42.81
C THR A 3 1.21 11.32 -41.94
N TRP A 4 0.03 11.27 -42.57
CA TRP A 4 -1.24 11.12 -41.86
C TRP A 4 -1.35 9.80 -41.08
N GLU A 5 -0.94 8.68 -41.69
CA GLU A 5 -0.91 7.37 -41.01
C GLU A 5 0.09 7.36 -39.84
N MET A 6 1.23 8.05 -39.96
CA MET A 6 2.19 8.22 -38.87
C MET A 6 1.56 9.00 -37.69
N LEU A 7 0.85 10.08 -37.99
CA LEU A 7 0.15 10.88 -36.98
C LEU A 7 -0.96 10.09 -36.30
N LEU A 8 -1.71 9.27 -37.04
CA LEU A 8 -2.73 8.38 -36.47
C LEU A 8 -2.13 7.33 -35.53
N ARG A 9 -1.00 6.71 -35.92
CA ARG A 9 -0.29 5.75 -35.06
C ARG A 9 0.21 6.42 -33.78
N LEU A 10 0.79 7.61 -33.89
CA LEU A 10 1.22 8.41 -32.75
C LEU A 10 0.04 8.77 -31.83
N GLY A 11 -1.06 9.26 -32.41
CA GLY A 11 -2.28 9.57 -31.66
C GLY A 11 -2.85 8.36 -30.92
N ALA A 12 -2.88 7.19 -31.57
CA ALA A 12 -3.30 5.94 -30.95
C ALA A 12 -2.36 5.54 -29.80
N GLY A 13 -1.05 5.60 -29.99
CA GLY A 13 -0.07 5.31 -28.95
C GLY A 13 -0.20 6.23 -27.73
N VAL A 14 -0.35 7.54 -27.97
CA VAL A 14 -0.64 8.53 -26.91
C VAL A 14 -1.95 8.20 -26.20
N GLY A 15 -3.01 7.90 -26.94
CA GLY A 15 -4.33 7.58 -26.37
C GLY A 15 -4.30 6.34 -25.49
N PHE A 16 -3.69 5.26 -25.96
CA PHE A 16 -3.54 4.03 -25.17
C PHE A 16 -2.68 4.24 -23.92
N GLY A 17 -1.55 4.96 -24.04
CA GLY A 17 -0.72 5.32 -22.89
C GLY A 17 -1.45 6.22 -21.89
N ALA A 18 -2.30 7.13 -22.38
CA ALA A 18 -3.14 7.98 -21.56
C ALA A 18 -4.21 7.15 -20.80
N VAL A 19 -4.82 6.14 -21.41
CA VAL A 19 -5.77 5.26 -20.70
C VAL A 19 -5.10 4.55 -19.52
N ILE A 20 -3.89 4.01 -19.72
CA ILE A 20 -3.10 3.40 -18.64
C ILE A 20 -2.77 4.46 -17.57
N GLY A 21 -2.31 5.64 -17.99
CA GLY A 21 -1.93 6.71 -17.08
C GLY A 21 -3.11 7.33 -16.31
N PHE A 22 -4.32 7.32 -16.88
CA PHE A 22 -5.53 7.80 -16.23
C PHE A 22 -5.91 6.92 -15.04
N GLU A 23 -5.91 5.59 -15.23
CA GLU A 23 -6.11 4.61 -14.15
C GLU A 23 -5.10 4.85 -13.02
N ARG A 24 -3.84 5.09 -13.37
CA ARG A 24 -2.76 5.35 -12.43
C ARG A 24 -2.93 6.66 -11.66
N GLN A 25 -3.32 7.74 -12.34
CA GLN A 25 -3.53 9.05 -11.72
C GLN A 25 -4.76 9.06 -10.83
N TYR A 26 -5.84 8.43 -11.26
CA TYR A 26 -7.05 8.25 -10.45
C TYR A 26 -6.74 7.54 -9.12
N ARG A 27 -5.72 6.66 -9.11
CA ARG A 27 -5.24 5.96 -7.92
C ARG A 27 -4.07 6.65 -7.18
N ALA A 28 -3.81 7.93 -7.46
CA ALA A 28 -2.77 8.74 -6.83
C ALA A 28 -1.36 8.09 -6.85
N ARG A 29 -0.98 7.49 -7.98
CA ARG A 29 0.33 6.84 -8.14
C ARG A 29 1.37 7.74 -8.80
N MET A 30 2.66 7.53 -8.50
CA MET A 30 3.76 8.42 -8.91
C MET A 30 3.90 8.65 -10.43
N ALA A 31 3.62 7.66 -11.27
CA ALA A 31 3.55 7.84 -12.73
C ALA A 31 2.08 7.80 -13.19
N GLY A 32 1.50 8.98 -13.36
CA GLY A 32 0.11 9.20 -13.77
C GLY A 32 -0.04 9.39 -15.28
N LEU A 33 -1.05 10.18 -15.68
CA LEU A 33 -1.48 10.36 -17.07
C LEU A 33 -0.34 10.81 -17.99
N ARG A 34 0.29 11.94 -17.65
CA ARG A 34 1.33 12.57 -18.48
C ARG A 34 2.51 11.65 -18.73
N THR A 35 2.98 10.94 -17.69
CA THR A 35 4.16 10.07 -17.80
C THR A 35 3.91 8.88 -18.71
N ASN A 36 2.79 8.17 -18.54
CA ASN A 36 2.49 7.00 -19.36
C ASN A 36 2.21 7.38 -20.83
N ALA A 37 1.52 8.52 -21.06
CA ALA A 37 1.31 9.04 -22.41
C ALA A 37 2.63 9.39 -23.10
N LEU A 38 3.57 10.06 -22.41
CA LEU A 38 4.88 10.40 -22.97
C LEU A 38 5.73 9.16 -23.26
N VAL A 39 5.71 8.16 -22.37
CA VAL A 39 6.44 6.90 -22.59
C VAL A 39 5.90 6.14 -23.81
N ALA A 40 4.58 6.01 -23.93
CA ALA A 40 3.96 5.38 -25.09
C ALA A 40 4.21 6.17 -26.39
N ALA A 41 4.17 7.51 -26.33
CA ALA A 41 4.49 8.38 -27.46
C ALA A 41 5.94 8.20 -27.92
N GLY A 42 6.90 8.22 -26.98
CA GLY A 42 8.31 8.02 -27.29
C GLY A 42 8.57 6.66 -27.95
N ALA A 43 8.01 5.58 -27.39
CA ALA A 43 8.10 4.25 -27.98
C ALA A 43 7.49 4.20 -29.40
N THR A 44 6.32 4.82 -29.60
CA THR A 44 5.68 4.93 -30.90
C THR A 44 6.57 5.64 -31.91
N LEU A 45 7.15 6.79 -31.54
CA LEU A 45 8.06 7.56 -32.37
C LEU A 45 9.31 6.77 -32.74
N PHE A 46 9.90 6.03 -31.80
CA PHE A 46 11.07 5.20 -32.08
C PHE A 46 10.75 4.05 -33.05
N VAL A 47 9.57 3.41 -32.92
CA VAL A 47 9.14 2.39 -33.90
C VAL A 47 8.91 3.00 -35.29
N LEU A 48 8.26 4.16 -35.35
CA LEU A 48 8.05 4.88 -36.62
C LEU A 48 9.38 5.29 -37.28
N LEU A 49 10.31 5.84 -36.49
CA LEU A 49 11.66 6.19 -36.91
C LEU A 49 12.41 4.95 -37.42
N SER A 50 12.32 3.84 -36.72
CA SER A 50 12.99 2.60 -37.13
C SER A 50 12.45 2.03 -38.43
N ALA A 51 11.13 2.12 -38.65
CA ALA A 51 10.48 1.54 -39.81
C ALA A 51 10.57 2.43 -41.06
N HIS A 52 10.77 3.74 -40.91
CA HIS A 52 10.66 4.70 -42.03
C HIS A 52 11.79 5.72 -42.12
N GLY A 53 12.59 5.88 -41.06
CA GLY A 53 13.68 6.87 -41.00
C GLY A 53 15.02 6.34 -41.53
N PHE A 54 15.16 5.03 -41.68
CA PHE A 54 16.36 4.39 -42.20
C PHE A 54 16.04 3.59 -43.46
N ASN A 55 16.81 3.81 -44.52
CA ASN A 55 16.71 3.07 -45.79
C ASN A 55 18.03 2.31 -46.02
N GLY A 56 17.97 0.99 -46.26
CA GLY A 56 19.15 0.17 -46.53
C GLY A 56 18.93 -1.31 -46.18
N ALA A 57 19.75 -2.19 -46.76
CA ALA A 57 19.66 -3.64 -46.53
C ALA A 57 19.97 -4.07 -45.07
N ASP A 58 20.71 -3.23 -44.32
CA ASP A 58 21.09 -3.47 -42.93
C ASP A 58 20.14 -2.82 -41.90
N ALA A 59 19.04 -2.20 -42.36
CA ALA A 59 18.05 -1.62 -41.46
C ALA A 59 17.25 -2.75 -40.79
N ASP A 60 17.50 -2.96 -39.49
CA ASP A 60 16.81 -3.97 -38.68
C ASP A 60 15.86 -3.29 -37.67
N PRO A 61 14.53 -3.30 -37.93
CA PRO A 61 13.53 -2.73 -37.03
C PRO A 61 13.48 -3.37 -35.64
N THR A 62 13.94 -4.62 -35.51
CA THR A 62 13.92 -5.34 -34.23
C THR A 62 14.95 -4.78 -33.25
N ARG A 63 16.05 -4.20 -33.75
CA ARG A 63 17.08 -3.56 -32.92
C ARG A 63 16.53 -2.37 -32.13
N VAL A 64 15.73 -1.51 -32.76
CA VAL A 64 15.15 -0.35 -32.07
C VAL A 64 14.12 -0.80 -31.04
N ALA A 65 13.32 -1.83 -31.33
CA ALA A 65 12.40 -2.40 -30.34
C ALA A 65 13.14 -2.92 -29.10
N ALA A 66 14.27 -3.62 -29.29
CA ALA A 66 15.12 -4.08 -28.18
C ALA A 66 15.70 -2.90 -27.38
N GLN A 67 16.10 -1.80 -28.03
CA GLN A 67 16.60 -0.61 -27.36
C GLN A 67 15.52 0.14 -26.58
N ILE A 68 14.26 0.13 -27.02
CA ILE A 68 13.14 0.67 -26.24
C ILE A 68 13.01 -0.09 -24.91
N VAL A 69 13.04 -1.42 -24.95
CA VAL A 69 12.96 -2.28 -23.74
C VAL A 69 14.10 -1.97 -22.77
N SER A 70 15.33 -1.85 -23.28
CA SER A 70 16.51 -1.47 -22.50
C SER A 70 16.38 -0.05 -21.90
N GLY A 71 15.96 0.91 -22.71
CA GLY A 71 15.79 2.32 -22.31
C GLY A 71 14.76 2.51 -21.20
N ILE A 72 13.65 1.75 -21.20
CA ILE A 72 12.70 1.78 -20.09
C ILE A 72 13.30 1.19 -18.81
N GLY A 73 14.20 0.21 -18.92
CA GLY A 73 14.95 -0.30 -17.77
C GLY A 73 15.70 0.81 -17.02
N PHE A 74 16.32 1.73 -17.77
CA PHE A 74 16.99 2.91 -17.20
C PHE A 74 16.00 3.87 -16.50
N LEU A 75 14.86 4.19 -17.12
CA LEU A 75 13.83 5.01 -16.48
C LEU A 75 13.23 4.33 -15.24
N GLY A 76 13.10 2.99 -15.29
CA GLY A 76 12.65 2.14 -14.20
C GLY A 76 13.53 2.29 -12.95
N ALA A 77 14.86 2.29 -13.13
CA ALA A 77 15.80 2.53 -12.03
C ALA A 77 15.60 3.90 -11.38
N GLY A 78 15.25 4.94 -12.15
CA GLY A 78 14.98 6.28 -11.63
C GLY A 78 13.69 6.42 -10.82
N VAL A 79 12.70 5.54 -11.02
CA VAL A 79 11.41 5.56 -10.29
C VAL A 79 11.34 4.54 -9.15
N ILE A 80 12.28 3.59 -9.10
CA ILE A 80 12.40 2.62 -8.00
C ILE A 80 13.26 3.24 -6.91
N LEU A 81 12.63 3.56 -5.78
CA LEU A 81 13.26 4.24 -4.65
C LEU A 81 13.32 3.29 -3.46
N ARG A 82 14.48 3.22 -2.81
CA ARG A 82 14.67 2.49 -1.55
C ARG A 82 14.49 3.45 -0.39
N ASP A 83 13.58 3.10 0.52
CA ASP A 83 13.26 3.84 1.74
C ASP A 83 13.50 2.91 2.94
N GLY A 84 14.72 2.94 3.48
CA GLY A 84 15.21 1.98 4.47
C GLY A 84 15.20 0.54 3.97
N PHE A 85 14.36 -0.31 4.57
CA PHE A 85 14.13 -1.70 4.16
C PHE A 85 13.03 -1.85 3.11
N ASN A 86 12.27 -0.79 2.81
CA ASN A 86 11.15 -0.85 1.88
C ASN A 86 11.56 -0.40 0.47
N ILE A 87 11.02 -1.05 -0.57
CA ILE A 87 11.23 -0.68 -1.98
C ILE A 87 9.92 -0.15 -2.54
N ARG A 88 9.91 1.13 -2.95
CA ARG A 88 8.77 1.79 -3.59
C ARG A 88 9.01 1.90 -5.10
N GLY A 89 7.93 1.90 -5.86
CA GLY A 89 7.98 2.20 -7.30
C GLY A 89 8.14 1.02 -8.26
N LEU A 90 8.29 -0.23 -7.77
CA LEU A 90 8.35 -1.44 -8.61
C LEU A 90 7.17 -1.55 -9.60
N ASN A 91 5.92 -1.44 -9.12
CA ASN A 91 4.75 -1.50 -9.98
C ASN A 91 4.66 -0.30 -10.94
N THR A 92 5.21 0.84 -10.54
CA THR A 92 5.30 2.02 -11.39
C THR A 92 6.24 1.76 -12.57
N ALA A 93 7.44 1.23 -12.30
CA ALA A 93 8.39 0.84 -13.33
C ALA A 93 7.79 -0.21 -14.28
N ALA A 94 7.13 -1.25 -13.75
CA ALA A 94 6.46 -2.26 -14.55
C ALA A 94 5.35 -1.66 -15.45
N THR A 95 4.55 -0.73 -14.92
CA THR A 95 3.49 -0.07 -15.71
C THR A 95 4.09 0.76 -16.86
N LEU A 96 5.18 1.49 -16.60
CA LEU A 96 5.87 2.26 -17.65
C LEU A 96 6.45 1.35 -18.75
N TRP A 97 6.97 0.18 -18.36
CA TRP A 97 7.43 -0.84 -19.30
C TRP A 97 6.29 -1.34 -20.20
N CYS A 98 5.13 -1.63 -19.62
CA CYS A 98 3.95 -1.99 -20.39
C CYS A 98 3.45 -0.85 -21.29
N ALA A 99 3.47 0.40 -20.82
CA ALA A 99 3.07 1.56 -21.62
C ALA A 99 3.96 1.75 -22.85
N ALA A 100 5.27 1.50 -22.72
CA ALA A 100 6.19 1.51 -23.85
C ALA A 100 5.89 0.39 -24.85
N ALA A 101 5.61 -0.83 -24.37
CA ALA A 101 5.24 -1.95 -25.23
C ALA A 101 3.96 -1.66 -26.04
N VAL A 102 2.94 -1.09 -25.40
CA VAL A 102 1.68 -0.67 -26.05
C VAL A 102 1.94 0.44 -27.08
N GLY A 103 2.78 1.42 -26.76
CA GLY A 103 3.22 2.44 -27.71
C GLY A 103 3.94 1.84 -28.92
N SER A 104 4.84 0.89 -28.71
CA SER A 104 5.53 0.18 -29.79
C SER A 104 4.56 -0.57 -30.70
N LEU A 105 3.54 -1.25 -30.14
CA LEU A 105 2.49 -1.93 -30.91
C LEU A 105 1.68 -0.92 -31.74
N ALA A 106 1.33 0.23 -31.17
CA ALA A 106 0.64 1.30 -31.91
C ALA A 106 1.52 1.86 -33.05
N GLY A 107 2.82 2.06 -32.82
CA GLY A 107 3.79 2.45 -33.86
C GLY A 107 3.94 1.43 -34.98
N ALA A 108 3.84 0.15 -34.65
CA ALA A 108 3.81 -0.94 -35.64
C ALA A 108 2.48 -1.01 -36.42
N GLY A 109 1.44 -0.29 -35.97
CA GLY A 109 0.09 -0.31 -36.54
C GLY A 109 -0.80 -1.45 -36.02
N MET A 110 -0.36 -2.17 -34.98
CA MET A 110 -1.07 -3.29 -34.37
C MET A 110 -2.11 -2.79 -33.35
N TYR A 111 -3.11 -2.04 -33.80
CA TYR A 111 -4.04 -1.35 -32.90
C TYR A 111 -4.89 -2.29 -32.03
N SER A 112 -5.34 -3.42 -32.58
CA SER A 112 -6.12 -4.41 -31.82
C SER A 112 -5.29 -5.01 -30.69
N THR A 113 -4.03 -5.35 -30.96
CA THR A 113 -3.08 -5.87 -29.97
C THR A 113 -2.71 -4.81 -28.95
N ALA A 114 -2.49 -3.56 -29.39
CA ALA A 114 -2.24 -2.43 -28.48
C ALA A 114 -3.43 -2.21 -27.53
N ALA A 115 -4.66 -2.20 -28.05
CA ALA A 115 -5.87 -2.07 -27.25
C ALA A 115 -6.04 -3.23 -26.25
N ALA A 116 -5.85 -4.48 -26.70
CA ALA A 116 -5.89 -5.65 -25.83
C ALA A 116 -4.82 -5.56 -24.73
N GLY A 117 -3.60 -5.13 -25.07
CA GLY A 117 -2.52 -4.88 -24.11
C GLY A 117 -2.88 -3.80 -23.10
N THR A 118 -3.44 -2.67 -23.53
CA THR A 118 -3.94 -1.60 -22.64
C THR A 118 -4.97 -2.12 -21.66
N VAL A 119 -5.97 -2.87 -22.14
CA VAL A 119 -7.01 -3.46 -21.29
C VAL A 119 -6.38 -4.43 -20.29
N ALA A 120 -5.48 -5.31 -20.74
CA ALA A 120 -4.80 -6.25 -19.87
C ALA A 120 -4.02 -5.53 -18.75
N VAL A 121 -3.27 -4.47 -19.07
CA VAL A 121 -2.53 -3.68 -18.08
C VAL A 121 -3.47 -3.04 -17.05
N VAL A 122 -4.56 -2.41 -17.50
CA VAL A 122 -5.56 -1.78 -16.61
C VAL A 122 -6.24 -2.81 -15.72
N VAL A 123 -6.61 -3.97 -16.29
CA VAL A 123 -7.23 -5.07 -15.55
C VAL A 123 -6.25 -5.62 -14.52
N VAL A 124 -5.01 -5.91 -14.88
CA VAL A 124 -3.98 -6.41 -13.96
C VAL A 124 -3.76 -5.42 -12.82
N ASN A 125 -3.60 -4.12 -13.12
CA ASN A 125 -3.44 -3.07 -12.11
C ASN A 125 -4.64 -2.97 -11.15
N THR A 126 -5.85 -3.29 -11.63
CA THR A 126 -7.10 -3.18 -10.86
C THR A 126 -7.44 -4.46 -10.10
N ALA A 127 -7.43 -5.61 -10.77
CA ALA A 127 -7.87 -6.90 -10.29
C ALA A 127 -6.91 -7.50 -9.26
N LEU A 128 -5.59 -7.35 -9.43
CA LEU A 128 -4.62 -7.85 -8.44
C LEU A 128 -4.76 -7.13 -7.11
N ARG A 129 -5.23 -5.88 -7.08
CA ARG A 129 -5.52 -5.20 -5.82
C ARG A 129 -6.78 -5.73 -5.17
N THR A 130 -7.84 -6.01 -5.93
CA THR A 130 -9.05 -6.64 -5.38
C THR A 130 -8.75 -8.05 -4.88
N ALA A 131 -7.94 -8.81 -5.60
CA ALA A 131 -7.49 -10.13 -5.19
C ALA A 131 -6.58 -10.06 -3.96
N ALA A 132 -5.61 -9.14 -3.92
CA ALA A 132 -4.77 -8.93 -2.75
C ALA A 132 -5.61 -8.51 -1.53
N ARG A 133 -6.61 -7.63 -1.70
CA ARG A 133 -7.55 -7.31 -0.60
C ARG A 133 -8.47 -8.47 -0.22
N ALA A 134 -8.78 -9.38 -1.14
CA ALA A 134 -9.56 -10.57 -0.82
C ALA A 134 -8.71 -11.59 -0.04
N VAL A 135 -7.40 -11.65 -0.33
CA VAL A 135 -6.42 -12.46 0.40
C VAL A 135 -6.09 -11.82 1.75
N ASP A 136 -5.80 -10.51 1.82
CA ASP A 136 -5.61 -9.77 3.08
C ASP A 136 -6.88 -9.74 3.93
N ARG A 137 -8.08 -9.79 3.34
CA ARG A 137 -9.33 -10.00 4.11
C ARG A 137 -9.36 -11.33 4.84
N THR A 138 -8.47 -12.26 4.51
CA THR A 138 -8.29 -13.52 5.22
C THR A 138 -7.28 -13.37 6.38
N ASP A 139 -6.44 -12.32 6.39
CA ASP A 139 -5.38 -12.10 7.39
C ASP A 139 -5.55 -10.81 8.26
N ASP A 140 -6.40 -9.84 7.91
CA ASP A 140 -6.33 -8.47 8.49
C ASP A 140 -7.57 -8.01 9.30
N SER A 141 -8.37 -8.90 9.91
CA SER A 141 -9.47 -8.47 10.83
C SER A 141 -10.04 -9.52 11.78
N ALA A 142 -9.37 -10.65 11.94
CA ALA A 142 -9.53 -11.54 13.08
C ALA A 142 -8.10 -11.86 13.48
N ASP A 143 -7.51 -11.35 14.56
CA ASP A 143 -8.10 -11.43 15.88
C ASP A 143 -7.24 -10.59 16.89
N GLU A 144 -6.33 -9.71 16.39
CA GLU A 144 -5.51 -8.84 17.26
C GLU A 144 -6.33 -7.69 17.86
N ALA A 145 -6.81 -7.89 19.09
CA ALA A 145 -7.58 -6.90 19.83
C ALA A 145 -6.68 -6.10 20.78
N LEU A 146 -6.66 -4.77 20.62
CA LEU A 146 -6.02 -3.86 21.57
C LEU A 146 -7.00 -3.50 22.68
N TYR A 147 -6.63 -3.78 23.92
CA TYR A 147 -7.40 -3.46 25.11
C TYR A 147 -6.70 -2.39 25.93
N ALA A 148 -7.47 -1.46 26.48
CA ALA A 148 -7.01 -0.57 27.54
C ALA A 148 -7.72 -0.96 28.84
N PHE A 149 -6.92 -1.36 29.83
CA PHE A 149 -7.37 -1.70 31.17
C PHE A 149 -6.99 -0.56 32.13
N THR A 150 -7.94 -0.07 32.91
CA THR A 150 -7.74 1.09 33.80
C THR A 150 -8.20 0.78 35.21
N ALA A 151 -7.37 1.11 36.21
CA ALA A 151 -7.72 1.09 37.62
C ALA A 151 -7.41 2.46 38.23
N SER A 152 -8.29 2.96 39.10
CA SER A 152 -8.10 4.21 39.84
C SER A 152 -7.95 3.93 41.33
N THR A 153 -7.07 4.70 41.96
CA THR A 153 -6.66 4.58 43.36
C THR A 153 -6.23 5.95 43.89
N ASP A 154 -6.01 6.07 45.19
CA ASP A 154 -5.31 7.22 45.78
C ASP A 154 -3.79 7.20 45.49
N ASP A 155 -3.10 8.31 45.81
CA ASP A 155 -1.65 8.45 45.63
C ASP A 155 -0.85 7.46 46.51
N ALA A 156 -1.37 7.14 47.70
CA ALA A 156 -0.68 6.28 48.67
C ALA A 156 -0.58 4.81 48.19
N HIS A 157 -1.56 4.34 47.41
CA HIS A 157 -1.65 2.97 46.94
C HIS A 157 -1.31 2.78 45.45
N GLU A 158 -0.89 3.83 44.73
CA GLU A 158 -0.50 3.81 43.30
C GLU A 158 0.42 2.64 42.93
N ALA A 159 1.54 2.51 43.64
CA ALA A 159 2.52 1.45 43.37
C ALA A 159 1.99 0.03 43.66
N ALA A 160 1.13 -0.10 44.68
CA ALA A 160 0.50 -1.36 45.04
C ALA A 160 -0.53 -1.78 43.97
N VAL A 161 -1.39 -0.87 43.56
CA VAL A 161 -2.41 -1.09 42.51
C VAL A 161 -1.75 -1.36 41.16
N ARG A 162 -0.66 -0.67 40.81
CA ARG A 162 0.13 -0.97 39.60
C ARG A 162 0.64 -2.40 39.60
N SER A 163 1.16 -2.88 40.73
CA SER A 163 1.65 -4.25 40.87
C SER A 163 0.51 -5.28 40.78
N LEU A 164 -0.62 -5.01 41.44
CA LEU A 164 -1.83 -5.84 41.37
C LEU A 164 -2.39 -5.94 39.95
N LEU A 165 -2.37 -4.83 39.22
CA LEU A 165 -2.82 -4.77 37.83
C LEU A 165 -1.93 -5.65 36.93
N VAL A 166 -0.61 -5.54 37.05
CA VAL A 166 0.32 -6.40 36.30
C VAL A 166 0.11 -7.88 36.64
N GLN A 167 -0.03 -8.22 37.93
CA GLN A 167 -0.28 -9.60 38.35
C GLN A 167 -1.62 -10.15 37.85
N SER A 168 -2.65 -9.32 37.82
CA SER A 168 -3.99 -9.70 37.35
C SER A 168 -4.03 -9.96 35.85
N LEU A 169 -3.22 -9.23 35.08
CA LEU A 169 -3.07 -9.35 33.62
C LEU A 169 -2.08 -10.44 33.22
N ALA A 170 -1.07 -10.75 34.05
CA ALA A 170 -0.14 -11.86 33.81
C ALA A 170 -0.80 -13.25 33.80
N ARG A 171 -2.06 -13.36 34.27
CA ARG A 171 -2.87 -14.58 34.22
C ARG A 171 -3.72 -14.71 32.95
N THR A 172 -3.61 -13.76 32.04
CA THR A 172 -4.33 -13.74 30.78
C THR A 172 -3.38 -14.06 29.64
N ASP A 173 -3.92 -14.48 28.51
CA ASP A 173 -3.14 -14.72 27.29
C ASP A 173 -2.73 -13.41 26.57
N PHE A 174 -3.06 -12.26 27.16
CA PHE A 174 -2.74 -10.95 26.62
C PHE A 174 -1.29 -10.55 26.91
N ARG A 175 -0.67 -9.90 25.93
CA ARG A 175 0.66 -9.29 26.08
C ARG A 175 0.52 -7.85 26.54
N LEU A 176 1.18 -7.52 27.64
CA LEU A 176 1.29 -6.14 28.12
C LEU A 176 2.19 -5.33 27.19
N VAL A 177 1.64 -4.30 26.56
CA VAL A 177 2.35 -3.36 25.68
C VAL A 177 2.96 -2.24 26.51
N SER A 178 2.16 -1.64 27.38
CA SER A 178 2.57 -0.51 28.20
C SER A 178 1.79 -0.49 29.52
N ILE A 179 2.39 0.13 30.54
CA ILE A 179 1.73 0.50 31.79
C ILE A 179 2.15 1.91 32.16
N SER A 180 1.19 2.73 32.55
CA SER A 180 1.40 4.13 32.90
C SER A 180 0.49 4.53 34.07
N SER A 181 0.94 5.46 34.88
CA SER A 181 0.16 6.06 35.97
C SER A 181 0.11 7.57 35.73
N HIS A 182 -1.05 8.18 35.89
CA HIS A 182 -1.21 9.63 35.82
C HIS A 182 -2.27 10.11 36.80
N ASN A 183 -2.09 11.32 37.33
CA ASN A 183 -3.03 11.93 38.26
C ASN A 183 -4.20 12.51 37.45
N VAL A 184 -5.43 12.14 37.82
CA VAL A 184 -6.65 12.59 37.13
C VAL A 184 -7.34 13.69 37.92
N GLU A 185 -7.36 13.56 39.24
CA GLU A 185 -7.90 14.53 40.21
C GLU A 185 -6.89 14.68 41.37
N PRO A 186 -6.98 15.72 42.20
CA PRO A 186 -6.21 15.79 43.44
C PRO A 186 -6.55 14.57 44.31
N ASP A 187 -5.52 13.83 44.73
CA ASP A 187 -5.64 12.58 45.53
C ASP A 187 -6.23 11.37 44.77
N ARG A 188 -6.18 11.39 43.42
CA ARG A 188 -6.64 10.27 42.59
C ARG A 188 -5.70 10.00 41.41
N VAL A 189 -5.09 8.83 41.41
CA VAL A 189 -4.27 8.29 40.34
C VAL A 189 -5.07 7.30 39.50
N GLN A 190 -4.90 7.37 38.19
CA GLN A 190 -5.32 6.31 37.27
C GLN A 190 -4.10 5.56 36.73
N VAL A 191 -4.06 4.27 37.00
CA VAL A 191 -3.13 3.32 36.41
C VAL A 191 -3.78 2.70 35.18
N ARG A 192 -3.12 2.81 34.03
CA ARG A 192 -3.59 2.29 32.75
C ARG A 192 -2.58 1.33 32.16
N ALA A 193 -3.06 0.14 31.78
CA ALA A 193 -2.31 -0.82 30.99
C ALA A 193 -2.92 -0.96 29.59
N GLU A 194 -2.04 -1.07 28.60
CA GLU A 194 -2.42 -1.39 27.22
C GLU A 194 -1.95 -2.79 26.90
N LEU A 195 -2.85 -3.57 26.32
CA LEU A 195 -2.72 -5.01 26.13
C LEU A 195 -3.05 -5.34 24.68
N THR A 196 -2.28 -6.21 24.07
CA THR A 196 -2.62 -6.83 22.78
C THR A 196 -2.87 -8.31 22.98
N GLY A 197 -3.88 -8.86 22.32
CA GLY A 197 -4.17 -10.29 22.33
C GLY A 197 -4.26 -10.82 20.93
N ASP A 198 -3.69 -12.00 20.70
CA ASP A 198 -3.76 -12.67 19.41
C ASP A 198 -5.21 -12.96 18.98
N ARG A 199 -6.16 -13.01 19.93
CA ARG A 199 -7.62 -13.17 19.72
C ARG A 199 -8.45 -12.28 20.66
N ARG A 200 -9.65 -11.86 20.23
CA ARG A 200 -10.60 -11.16 21.11
C ARG A 200 -11.17 -12.12 22.17
N ASP A 201 -10.90 -11.86 23.45
CA ASP A 201 -11.43 -12.63 24.58
C ASP A 201 -11.83 -11.73 25.75
N ASP A 202 -13.05 -11.19 25.67
CA ASP A 202 -13.60 -10.27 26.66
C ASP A 202 -13.79 -10.92 28.05
N ARG A 203 -13.92 -12.26 28.13
CA ARG A 203 -14.11 -12.97 29.41
C ARG A 203 -12.87 -12.89 30.30
N GLN A 204 -11.69 -12.93 29.70
CA GLN A 204 -10.43 -12.79 30.44
C GLN A 204 -10.29 -11.38 31.03
N MET A 205 -10.75 -10.35 30.30
CA MET A 205 -10.83 -8.97 30.79
C MET A 205 -11.84 -8.81 31.93
N GLU A 206 -13.04 -9.36 31.79
CA GLU A 206 -14.07 -9.36 32.86
C GLU A 206 -13.58 -10.08 34.13
N SER A 207 -12.86 -11.19 33.96
CA SER A 207 -12.25 -11.92 35.07
C SER A 207 -11.17 -11.09 35.78
N ALA A 208 -10.34 -10.35 35.02
CA ALA A 208 -9.33 -9.45 35.59
C ALA A 208 -9.96 -8.26 36.33
N VAL A 209 -11.03 -7.67 35.80
CA VAL A 209 -11.83 -6.64 36.50
C VAL A 209 -12.38 -7.18 37.81
N SER A 210 -13.02 -8.35 37.78
CA SER A 210 -13.67 -8.92 38.97
C SER A 210 -12.70 -9.13 40.14
N ARG A 211 -11.42 -9.45 39.85
CA ARG A 211 -10.38 -9.58 40.88
C ARG A 211 -9.96 -8.24 41.46
N LEU A 212 -9.65 -7.27 40.59
CA LEU A 212 -9.19 -5.94 41.02
C LEU A 212 -10.30 -5.15 41.74
N SER A 213 -11.58 -5.38 41.41
CA SER A 213 -12.71 -4.79 42.11
C SER A 213 -12.84 -5.21 43.59
N LEU A 214 -12.18 -6.30 44.00
CA LEU A 214 -12.21 -6.79 45.38
C LEU A 214 -11.12 -6.17 46.26
N GLU A 215 -10.18 -5.44 45.68
CA GLU A 215 -9.07 -4.83 46.40
C GLU A 215 -9.51 -3.50 47.06
N PRO A 216 -9.36 -3.33 48.39
CA PRO A 216 -9.83 -2.14 49.09
C PRO A 216 -9.19 -0.81 48.63
N SER A 217 -8.01 -0.89 48.03
CA SER A 217 -7.27 0.24 47.48
C SER A 217 -7.76 0.68 46.09
N VAL A 218 -8.63 -0.10 45.43
CA VAL A 218 -9.14 0.22 44.09
C VAL A 218 -10.48 0.93 44.20
N THR A 219 -10.54 2.18 43.74
CA THR A 219 -11.77 2.99 43.74
C THR A 219 -12.65 2.70 42.54
N SER A 220 -12.05 2.44 41.37
CA SER A 220 -12.78 2.08 40.15
C SER A 220 -11.88 1.30 39.21
N VAL A 221 -12.44 0.31 38.51
CA VAL A 221 -11.72 -0.48 37.51
C VAL A 221 -12.60 -0.73 36.29
N GLY A 222 -12.00 -0.79 35.12
CA GLY A 222 -12.71 -1.04 33.87
C GLY A 222 -11.76 -1.33 32.71
N TRP A 223 -12.34 -1.79 31.61
CA TRP A 223 -11.61 -2.03 30.38
C TRP A 223 -12.41 -1.53 29.19
N ARG A 224 -11.71 -1.23 28.09
CA ARG A 224 -12.32 -0.91 26.80
C ARG A 224 -11.46 -1.41 25.66
N THR A 225 -12.08 -1.80 24.56
CA THR A 225 -11.36 -2.01 23.30
C THR A 225 -10.92 -0.65 22.75
N VAL A 226 -9.65 -0.53 22.40
CA VAL A 226 -9.10 0.66 21.75
C VAL A 226 -9.18 0.44 20.24
N PRO A 227 -9.89 1.30 19.49
CA PRO A 227 -9.77 1.29 18.04
C PRO A 227 -8.30 1.51 17.70
N GLN A 228 -7.71 0.65 16.84
CA GLN A 228 -6.36 0.91 16.34
C GLN A 228 -6.30 2.37 15.87
N PRO A 229 -5.32 3.17 16.30
CA PRO A 229 -5.21 4.53 15.83
C PRO A 229 -5.09 4.47 14.31
N GLU A 230 -5.99 5.17 13.60
CA GLU A 230 -5.80 5.44 12.18
C GLU A 230 -4.41 6.06 12.04
N VAL A 231 -3.48 5.29 11.47
CA VAL A 231 -2.22 5.83 10.99
C VAL A 231 -2.62 6.84 9.92
N GLN A 232 -2.70 8.12 10.31
CA GLN A 232 -2.87 9.22 9.38
C GLN A 232 -1.65 9.19 8.44
N ALA A 233 -1.88 8.61 7.27
CA ALA A 233 -0.97 8.56 6.14
C ALA A 233 -1.03 9.87 5.34
#